data_AF-A0A5C8J8J3-F1
#
_entry.id   AF-A0A5C8J8J3-F1
#
_cell.length_a   1.000
_cell.length_b   1.000
_cell.length_c   1.000
_cell.angle_alpha   90.00
_cell.angle_beta   90.00
_cell.angle_gamma   90.00
#
_symmetry.space_group_name_H-M   'P 1'
#
loop_
_entity.id
_entity.type
_entity.pdbx_description
1 polymer ?
#
loop_
_entity_poly.entity_id
_entity_poly.type
_entity_poly.pdbx_seq_one_letter_code
_entity_poly.pdbx_strand_id
1 'polypeptide(L)'
;MEEGYRSGESHAFRQRCQLVLLKSEGRTSEQVGQLLKMHPVTVNNWLNRYQAEGIAGLATKPGRGRKPVFEPARDLEQVRKAVVEERQRLSQAKLLLEQQLGKDFSLKTLKRFLKKLSAATNASGNG
;
A
#
# COMPACT_ATOMS: atom_id res chain seq x y z
N MET A 1 0.42 -19.77 15.10
CA MET A 1 -0.17 -18.41 15.19
C MET A 1 0.72 -17.45 15.97
N GLU A 2 1.37 -17.93 17.04
CA GLU A 2 2.36 -17.17 17.83
C GLU A 2 3.54 -16.63 16.99
N GLU A 3 4.01 -17.38 16.00
CA GLU A 3 5.05 -16.91 15.08
C GLU A 3 4.60 -15.68 14.28
N GLY A 4 3.40 -15.68 13.69
CA GLY A 4 2.87 -14.53 12.96
C GLY A 4 2.61 -13.28 13.83
N TYR A 5 2.34 -13.46 15.12
CA TYR A 5 2.26 -12.37 16.10
C TYR A 5 3.64 -11.79 16.45
N ARG A 6 4.68 -12.63 16.57
CA ARG A 6 6.05 -12.20 16.89
C ARG A 6 6.80 -11.64 15.68
N SER A 7 6.60 -12.19 14.48
CA SER A 7 7.39 -11.86 13.27
C SER A 7 6.60 -11.22 12.14
N GLY A 8 5.29 -11.04 12.27
CA GLY A 8 4.44 -10.52 11.20
C GLY A 8 4.96 -9.23 10.57
N GLU A 9 4.93 -9.13 9.24
CA GLU A 9 5.52 -8.01 8.46
C GLU A 9 4.95 -6.62 8.82
N SER A 10 3.73 -6.56 9.37
CA SER A 10 3.10 -5.30 9.76
C SER A 10 2.39 -5.41 11.11
N HIS A 11 2.34 -4.29 11.84
CA HIS A 11 1.59 -4.17 13.10
C HIS A 11 0.13 -4.63 12.94
N ALA A 12 -0.50 -4.30 11.80
CA ALA A 12 -1.86 -4.71 11.49
C ALA A 12 -2.00 -6.23 11.36
N PHE A 13 -1.01 -6.92 10.77
CA PHE A 13 -1.01 -8.38 10.67
C PHE A 13 -0.88 -9.03 12.05
N ARG A 14 0.06 -8.54 12.88
CA ARG A 14 0.26 -9.04 14.25
C ARG A 14 -1.00 -8.90 15.10
N GLN A 15 -1.67 -7.75 15.06
CA GLN A 15 -2.95 -7.55 15.76
C GLN A 15 -4.04 -8.51 15.29
N ARG A 16 -4.11 -8.81 13.99
CA ARG A 16 -5.09 -9.78 13.45
C ARG A 16 -4.76 -11.21 13.87
N CYS A 17 -3.49 -11.59 13.96
CA CYS A 17 -3.10 -12.88 14.52
C CYS A 17 -3.46 -12.98 16.01
N GLN A 18 -3.18 -11.92 16.79
CA GLN A 18 -3.55 -11.86 18.20
C GLN A 18 -5.06 -11.97 18.41
N LEU A 19 -5.84 -11.34 17.54
CA LEU A 19 -7.30 -11.43 17.53
C LEU A 19 -7.79 -12.87 17.41
N VAL A 20 -7.25 -13.63 16.45
CA VAL A 20 -7.66 -15.03 16.24
C VAL A 20 -7.21 -15.89 17.42
N LEU A 21 -6.02 -15.65 18.00
CA LEU A 21 -5.57 -16.35 19.21
C LEU A 21 -6.53 -16.13 20.38
N LEU A 22 -6.89 -14.86 20.65
CA LEU A 22 -7.83 -14.51 21.71
C LEU A 22 -9.23 -15.14 21.48
N LYS A 23 -9.66 -15.27 20.21
CA LYS A 23 -10.90 -16.00 19.88
C LYS A 23 -10.79 -17.51 20.14
N SER A 24 -9.62 -18.12 19.89
CA SER A 24 -9.39 -19.53 20.20
C SER A 24 -9.34 -19.82 21.71
N GLU A 25 -9.00 -18.84 22.53
CA GLU A 25 -9.11 -18.89 24.00
C GLU A 25 -10.56 -18.81 24.53
N GLY A 26 -11.56 -18.75 23.64
CA GLY A 26 -12.97 -18.69 24.01
C GLY A 26 -13.50 -17.29 24.32
N ARG A 27 -12.72 -16.23 24.07
CA ARG A 27 -13.16 -14.85 24.34
C ARG A 27 -14.27 -14.39 23.38
N THR A 28 -15.15 -13.53 23.87
CA THR A 28 -16.20 -12.92 23.04
C THR A 28 -15.60 -11.83 22.13
N SER A 29 -16.28 -11.53 21.02
CA SER A 29 -15.79 -10.50 20.08
C SER A 29 -15.76 -9.10 20.70
N GLU A 30 -16.57 -8.85 21.73
CA GLU A 30 -16.57 -7.61 22.52
C GLU A 30 -15.31 -7.49 23.38
N GLN A 31 -14.96 -8.54 24.12
CA GLN A 31 -13.75 -8.59 24.94
C GLN A 31 -12.50 -8.42 24.07
N VAL A 32 -12.45 -9.10 22.93
CA VAL A 32 -11.34 -8.98 21.98
C VAL A 32 -11.28 -7.57 21.38
N GLY A 33 -12.43 -6.99 21.05
CA GLY A 33 -12.53 -5.62 20.57
C GLY A 33 -12.00 -4.60 21.58
N GLN A 34 -12.35 -4.74 22.86
CA GLN A 34 -11.84 -3.89 23.93
C GLN A 34 -10.31 -4.00 24.08
N LEU A 35 -9.78 -5.23 24.12
CA LEU A 35 -8.33 -5.47 24.26
C LEU A 35 -7.51 -4.90 23.10
N LEU A 36 -8.00 -5.05 21.87
CA LEU A 36 -7.30 -4.62 20.65
C LEU A 36 -7.69 -3.21 20.18
N LYS A 37 -8.55 -2.51 20.93
CA LYS A 37 -9.13 -1.21 20.57
C LYS A 37 -9.77 -1.24 19.17
N MET A 38 -10.53 -2.30 18.89
CA MET A 38 -11.26 -2.53 17.64
C MET A 38 -12.76 -2.65 17.89
N HIS A 39 -13.58 -2.22 16.93
CA HIS A 39 -15.02 -2.47 17.00
C HIS A 39 -15.32 -3.99 16.87
N PRO A 40 -16.29 -4.55 17.62
CA PRO A 40 -16.62 -5.99 17.57
C PRO A 40 -16.97 -6.50 16.16
N VAL A 41 -17.59 -5.65 15.33
CA VAL A 41 -17.86 -5.96 13.91
C VAL A 41 -16.57 -6.19 13.13
N THR A 42 -15.53 -5.39 13.38
CA THR A 42 -14.21 -5.57 12.75
C THR A 42 -13.58 -6.89 13.19
N VAL A 43 -13.79 -7.30 14.44
CA VAL A 43 -13.33 -8.59 14.96
C VAL A 43 -13.98 -9.75 14.20
N ASN A 44 -15.31 -9.72 14.05
CA ASN A 44 -16.04 -10.74 13.32
C ASN A 44 -15.63 -10.79 11.84
N ASN A 45 -15.41 -9.63 11.19
CA ASN A 45 -14.97 -9.59 9.81
C ASN A 45 -13.59 -10.26 9.60
N TRP A 46 -12.64 -10.04 10.51
CA TRP A 46 -11.34 -10.72 10.44
C TRP A 46 -11.45 -12.21 10.73
N LEU A 47 -12.31 -12.61 11.66
CA LEU A 47 -12.55 -14.01 11.97
C LEU A 47 -13.16 -14.76 10.76
N ASN A 48 -14.17 -14.18 10.12
CA ASN A 48 -14.79 -14.75 8.92
C ASN A 48 -13.76 -14.92 7.78
N ARG A 49 -12.90 -13.91 7.59
CA ARG A 49 -11.81 -14.00 6.61
C ARG A 49 -10.78 -15.07 6.96
N TYR A 50 -10.43 -15.22 8.23
CA TYR A 50 -9.54 -16.28 8.67
C TYR A 50 -10.17 -17.67 8.47
N GLN A 51 -11.47 -17.83 8.74
CA GLN A 51 -12.17 -19.10 8.50
C GLN A 51 -12.23 -19.47 7.02
N ALA A 52 -12.36 -18.48 6.13
CA ALA A 52 -12.44 -18.71 4.68
C ALA A 52 -11.06 -18.90 4.02
N GLU A 53 -10.07 -18.08 4.39
CA GLU A 53 -8.79 -17.95 3.68
C GLU A 53 -7.57 -18.37 4.56
N GLY A 54 -7.80 -18.84 5.79
CA GLY A 54 -6.75 -19.17 6.74
C GLY A 54 -5.88 -17.96 7.11
N ILE A 55 -4.59 -18.21 7.39
CA ILE A 55 -3.63 -17.16 7.74
C ILE A 55 -3.42 -16.14 6.60
N ALA A 56 -3.54 -16.58 5.34
CA ALA A 56 -3.46 -15.70 4.19
C ALA A 56 -4.58 -14.64 4.20
N GLY A 57 -5.76 -15.00 4.75
CA GLY A 57 -6.88 -14.08 4.95
C GLY A 57 -6.60 -12.89 5.86
N LEU A 58 -5.59 -13.00 6.73
CA LEU A 58 -5.19 -11.92 7.64
C LEU A 58 -4.23 -10.92 7.00
N ALA A 59 -3.66 -11.24 5.84
CA ALA A 59 -2.82 -10.33 5.09
C ALA A 59 -3.61 -9.11 4.59
N THR A 60 -2.92 -7.98 4.48
CA THR A 60 -3.47 -6.80 3.82
C THR A 60 -3.44 -7.06 2.32
N LYS A 61 -4.63 -7.16 1.69
CA LYS A 61 -4.73 -7.37 0.25
C LYS A 61 -4.07 -6.20 -0.50
N PRO A 62 -3.27 -6.47 -1.55
CA PRO A 62 -2.67 -5.42 -2.37
C PRO A 62 -3.76 -4.57 -3.03
N GLY A 63 -3.48 -3.29 -3.23
CA GLY A 63 -4.43 -2.35 -3.86
C GLY A 63 -5.33 -1.57 -2.91
N ARG A 64 -5.22 -1.77 -1.59
CA ARG A 64 -5.88 -0.87 -0.62
C ARG A 64 -5.12 0.45 -0.51
N GLY A 65 -5.72 1.54 -0.95
CA GLY A 65 -5.16 2.90 -0.85
C GLY A 65 -5.52 3.78 -2.05
N ARG A 66 -5.17 5.07 -2.00
CA ARG A 66 -5.33 5.97 -3.15
C ARG A 66 -4.43 5.46 -4.28
N LYS A 67 -5.01 5.21 -5.46
CA LYS A 67 -4.25 4.85 -6.66
C LYS A 67 -3.18 5.93 -6.93
N PRO A 68 -1.96 5.55 -7.31
CA PRO A 68 -0.93 6.52 -7.64
C PRO A 68 -1.40 7.38 -8.83
N VAL A 69 -1.00 8.65 -8.82
CA VAL A 69 -1.32 9.59 -9.92
C VAL A 69 -0.76 9.09 -11.25
N PHE A 70 0.47 8.57 -11.19
CA PHE A 70 1.19 8.01 -12.32
C PHE A 70 1.26 6.49 -12.22
N GLU A 71 1.00 5.83 -13.33
CA GLU A 71 1.17 4.40 -13.51
C GLU A 71 2.42 4.15 -14.37
N PRO A 72 3.50 3.55 -13.84
CA PRO A 72 4.75 3.38 -14.58
C PRO A 72 4.58 2.68 -15.93
N ALA A 73 3.70 1.67 -16.03
CA ALA A 73 3.47 0.94 -17.27
C ALA A 73 2.87 1.82 -18.38
N ARG A 74 2.13 2.87 -18.02
CA ARG A 74 1.39 3.73 -18.97
C ARG A 74 2.04 5.09 -19.15
N ASP A 75 2.44 5.72 -18.06
CA ASP A 75 2.77 7.14 -18.02
C ASP A 75 4.29 7.39 -18.14
N LEU A 76 5.13 6.34 -18.05
CA LEU A 76 6.60 6.48 -18.02
C LEU A 76 7.17 7.21 -19.23
N GLU A 77 6.78 6.79 -20.44
CA GLU A 77 7.34 7.33 -21.68
C GLU A 77 6.99 8.82 -21.83
N GLN A 78 5.74 9.18 -21.58
CA GLN A 78 5.24 10.56 -21.64
C GLN A 78 5.95 11.45 -20.60
N VAL A 79 6.10 10.96 -19.36
CA VAL A 79 6.83 11.67 -18.31
C VAL A 79 8.31 11.86 -18.68
N ARG A 80 8.97 10.84 -19.24
CA ARG A 80 10.36 10.96 -19.70
C ARG A 80 10.50 12.01 -20.80
N LYS A 81 9.63 11.98 -21.81
CA LYS A 81 9.64 12.94 -22.92
C LYS A 81 9.49 14.37 -22.41
N ALA A 82 8.47 14.64 -21.60
CA ALA A 82 8.23 15.97 -21.05
C ALA A 82 9.39 16.47 -20.17
N VAL A 83 10.02 15.59 -19.39
CA VAL A 83 11.17 15.98 -18.54
C VAL A 83 12.45 16.18 -19.35
N VAL A 84 12.64 15.50 -20.48
CA VAL A 84 13.77 15.74 -21.39
C VAL A 84 13.59 17.05 -22.14
N GLU A 85 12.38 17.31 -22.65
CA GLU A 85 12.02 18.54 -23.35
C GLU A 85 12.15 19.78 -22.45
N GLU A 86 11.68 19.67 -21.21
CA GLU A 86 11.69 20.75 -20.22
C GLU A 86 12.72 20.54 -19.10
N ARG A 87 13.91 20.01 -19.44
CA ARG A 87 14.94 19.57 -18.48
C ARG A 87 15.33 20.62 -17.43
N GLN A 88 15.30 21.90 -17.79
CA GLN A 88 15.65 23.01 -16.90
C GLN A 88 14.45 23.54 -16.09
N ARG A 89 13.21 23.19 -16.47
CA ARG A 89 11.97 23.76 -15.91
C ARG A 89 10.94 22.68 -15.63
N LEU A 90 11.15 21.94 -14.54
CA LEU A 90 10.20 20.91 -14.06
C LEU A 90 8.76 21.42 -13.85
N SER A 91 8.58 22.72 -13.62
CA SER A 91 7.26 23.36 -13.58
C SER A 91 6.53 23.33 -14.93
N GLN A 92 7.25 23.55 -16.04
CA GLN A 92 6.69 23.47 -17.39
C GLN A 92 6.43 22.00 -17.79
N ALA A 93 7.35 21.09 -17.44
CA ALA A 93 7.14 19.65 -17.61
C ALA A 93 5.84 19.17 -16.93
N LYS A 94 5.56 19.67 -15.71
CA LYS A 94 4.28 19.41 -15.02
C LYS A 94 3.10 19.90 -15.85
N LEU A 95 3.10 21.16 -16.27
CA LEU A 95 1.96 21.75 -16.97
C LEU A 95 1.61 20.97 -18.25
N LEU A 96 2.64 20.62 -19.04
CA LEU A 96 2.49 19.78 -20.22
C LEU A 96 1.89 18.42 -19.88
N LEU A 97 2.38 17.77 -18.83
CA LEU A 97 1.89 16.46 -18.40
C LEU A 97 0.45 16.52 -17.84
N GLU A 98 0.06 17.60 -17.18
CA GLU A 98 -1.32 17.77 -16.72
C GLU A 98 -2.28 17.90 -17.90
N GLN A 99 -1.89 18.64 -18.94
CA GLN A 99 -2.65 18.78 -20.18
C GLN A 99 -2.73 17.45 -20.95
N GLN A 100 -1.60 16.74 -21.10
CA GLN A 100 -1.55 15.47 -21.84
C GLN A 100 -2.29 14.33 -21.14
N LEU A 101 -2.16 14.23 -19.82
CA LEU A 101 -2.74 13.14 -19.03
C LEU A 101 -4.16 13.44 -18.54
N GLY A 102 -4.62 14.70 -18.64
CA GLY A 102 -5.91 15.14 -18.10
C GLY A 102 -6.01 14.97 -16.59
N LYS A 103 -4.91 15.15 -15.86
CA LYS A 103 -4.81 14.93 -14.40
C LYS A 103 -4.10 16.11 -13.75
N ASP A 104 -4.59 16.60 -12.62
CA ASP A 104 -3.85 17.55 -11.77
C ASP A 104 -2.97 16.83 -10.74
N PHE A 105 -1.74 17.31 -10.54
CA PHE A 105 -0.86 16.77 -9.52
C PHE A 105 0.25 17.73 -9.09
N SER A 106 0.67 17.68 -7.82
CA SER A 106 1.78 18.53 -7.37
C SER A 106 3.14 18.19 -8.03
N LEU A 107 4.04 19.18 -8.09
CA LEU A 107 5.44 18.95 -8.49
C LEU A 107 6.15 17.92 -7.60
N LYS A 108 5.77 17.81 -6.33
CA LYS A 108 6.30 16.78 -5.43
C LYS A 108 5.91 15.37 -5.90
N THR A 109 4.72 15.20 -6.47
CA THR A 109 4.27 13.94 -7.07
C THR A 109 5.15 13.55 -8.24
N LEU A 110 5.41 14.48 -9.17
CA LEU A 110 6.29 14.27 -10.32
C LEU A 110 7.71 13.90 -9.88
N LYS A 111 8.30 14.66 -8.95
CA LYS A 111 9.63 14.36 -8.39
C LYS A 111 9.69 12.99 -7.72
N ARG A 112 8.65 12.61 -6.95
CA ARG A 112 8.57 11.29 -6.30
C ARG A 112 8.49 10.16 -7.34
N PHE A 113 7.76 10.36 -8.43
CA PHE A 113 7.69 9.40 -9.53
C PHE A 113 9.06 9.23 -10.19
N LEU A 114 9.74 10.32 -10.55
CA LEU A 114 11.10 10.28 -11.11
C LEU A 114 12.10 9.58 -10.17
N LYS A 115 12.04 9.85 -8.87
CA LYS A 115 12.88 9.17 -7.87
C LYS A 115 12.60 7.65 -7.79
N LYS A 116 11.34 7.23 -7.92
CA LYS A 116 11.00 5.79 -7.96
C LYS A 116 11.59 5.11 -9.19
N LEU A 117 11.64 5.81 -10.34
CA LEU A 117 12.21 5.28 -11.57
C LEU A 117 13.73 5.10 -11.48
N SER A 118 14.44 6.06 -10.87
CA SER A 118 15.89 5.91 -10.68
C SER A 118 16.22 4.76 -9.71
N ALA A 119 15.45 4.62 -8.63
CA ALA A 119 15.62 3.51 -7.68
C ALA A 119 15.34 2.14 -8.31
N ALA A 120 14.32 2.02 -9.18
CA ALA A 120 14.01 0.78 -9.89
C ALA A 120 15.08 0.39 -10.93
N THR A 121 15.70 1.40 -11.58
CA THR A 121 16.78 1.17 -12.56
C THR A 121 18.04 0.62 -11.87
N ASN A 122 18.38 1.14 -10.69
CA ASN A 122 19.55 0.68 -9.93
C ASN A 122 19.36 -0.72 -9.29
N ALA A 123 18.12 -1.18 -9.13
CA ALA A 123 17.81 -2.50 -8.59
C ALA A 123 17.96 -3.64 -9.62
N SER A 124 18.14 -3.32 -10.91
CA SER A 124 18.32 -4.30 -11.99
C SER A 124 19.78 -4.43 -12.45
N GLY A 125 20.73 -3.82 -11.73
CA GLY A 125 22.15 -3.74 -12.11
C GLY A 125 23.10 -4.37 -11.09
N ASN A 126 22.72 -5.49 -10.48
CA ASN A 126 23.65 -6.34 -9.73
C ASN A 126 23.27 -7.81 -9.97
N GLY A 127 23.76 -8.35 -11.08
CA GLY A 127 23.78 -9.76 -11.43
C GLY A 127 25.18 -10.09 -11.95
#